data_AF-A0A8T5MCX4-F1
#
_entry.id   AF-A0A8T5MCX4-F1
#
_cell.length_a   1.000
_cell.length_b   1.000
_cell.length_c   1.000
_cell.angle_alpha   90.00
_cell.angle_beta   90.00
_cell.angle_gamma   90.00
#
_symmetry.space_group_name_H-M   'P 1'
#
loop_
_entity.id
_entity.type
_entity.pdbx_description
1 polymer ?
#
loop_
_entity_poly.entity_id
_entity_poly.type
_entity_poly.pdbx_seq_one_letter_code
_entity_poly.pdbx_strand_id
1 'polypeptide(L)'
;MDFKSVMRGSSLWLSKTLFVMFLVGFVVGIAAANLTSEDFLKPVIGEIIGAQTAGMPVGDQYQRLLNECDLKGTENINSSLETDEENFTIRVNCNALKTNGESEIKNIFKNQVTNVIFYNFYNKKVCSGYSCINMLTNLENPFDVVTADFNKFLKDSLWIIGVLAGLFGLLVIFLAKSLHGKLTSIGGSLITAGLPYFMIKVLGKNIGSMIPAEAAMAVPFIITLLTPIANIFLLIFIVGVVCSVAGFGIKIYRKSKEKKGKK
;
A
#
# COMPACT_ATOMS: atom_id res chain seq x y z
N MET A 1 -18.10 41.14 19.72
CA MET A 1 -18.05 39.81 19.06
C MET A 1 -18.54 38.79 20.08
N ASP A 2 -19.53 37.97 19.75
CA ASP A 2 -20.17 37.07 20.71
C ASP A 2 -19.28 35.84 20.97
N PHE A 3 -18.92 35.58 22.23
CA PHE A 3 -17.96 34.53 22.62
C PHE A 3 -18.37 33.13 22.09
N LYS A 4 -19.68 32.86 22.04
CA LYS A 4 -20.24 31.62 21.46
C LYS A 4 -19.95 31.46 19.97
N SER A 5 -19.88 32.57 19.21
CA SER A 5 -19.58 32.55 17.78
C SER A 5 -18.11 32.22 17.50
N VAL A 6 -17.21 32.74 18.33
CA VAL A 6 -15.76 32.49 18.25
C VAL A 6 -15.46 31.03 18.60
N MET A 7 -15.97 30.53 19.73
CA MET A 7 -15.78 29.12 20.13
C MET A 7 -16.26 28.12 19.07
N ARG A 8 -17.42 28.38 18.46
CA ARG A 8 -17.96 27.52 17.39
C ARG A 8 -17.09 27.55 16.13
N GLY A 9 -16.55 28.71 15.77
CA GLY A 9 -15.63 28.85 14.64
C GLY A 9 -14.36 28.04 14.85
N SER A 10 -13.73 28.18 16.02
CA SER A 10 -12.53 27.43 16.40
C SER A 10 -12.77 25.92 16.45
N SER A 11 -13.89 25.49 17.05
CA SER A 11 -14.26 24.06 17.11
C SER A 11 -14.50 23.47 15.72
N LEU A 12 -15.16 24.21 14.81
CA LEU A 12 -15.38 23.77 13.44
C LEU A 12 -14.05 23.65 12.68
N TRP A 13 -13.15 24.62 12.84
CA TRP A 13 -11.82 24.57 12.22
C TRP A 13 -11.01 23.36 12.71
N LEU A 14 -10.92 23.16 14.03
CA LEU A 14 -10.21 22.02 14.61
C LEU A 14 -10.77 20.68 14.13
N SER A 15 -12.10 20.54 14.10
CA SER A 15 -12.77 19.32 13.66
C SER A 15 -12.50 19.03 12.18
N LYS A 16 -12.42 20.06 11.33
CA LYS A 16 -12.03 19.91 9.92
C LYS A 16 -10.59 19.43 9.80
N THR A 17 -9.66 20.03 10.54
CA THR A 17 -8.24 19.66 10.51
C THR A 17 -8.06 18.22 10.94
N LEU A 18 -8.69 17.81 12.04
CA LEU A 18 -8.65 16.42 12.52
C LEU A 18 -9.31 15.46 11.53
N PHE A 19 -10.47 15.82 10.97
CA PHE A 19 -11.11 15.01 9.92
C PHE A 19 -10.18 14.78 8.72
N VAL A 20 -9.55 15.84 8.22
CA VAL A 20 -8.58 15.75 7.11
C VAL A 20 -7.39 14.86 7.49
N MET A 21 -6.81 15.07 8.68
CA MET A 21 -5.66 14.31 9.15
C MET A 21 -5.96 12.81 9.26
N PHE A 22 -7.08 12.44 9.89
CA PHE A 22 -7.48 11.04 10.01
C PHE A 22 -7.88 10.43 8.67
N LEU A 23 -8.52 11.18 7.78
CA LEU A 23 -8.88 10.69 6.45
C LEU A 23 -7.64 10.43 5.59
N VAL A 24 -6.67 11.34 5.59
CA VAL A 24 -5.38 11.15 4.91
C VAL A 24 -4.64 9.97 5.52
N GLY A 25 -4.55 9.91 6.85
CA GLY A 25 -3.94 8.79 7.57
C GLY A 25 -4.61 7.45 7.26
N PHE A 26 -5.92 7.42 7.11
CA PHE A 26 -6.68 6.22 6.74
C PHE A 26 -6.32 5.74 5.33
N VAL A 27 -6.30 6.65 4.35
CA VAL A 27 -5.92 6.31 2.97
C VAL A 27 -4.48 5.81 2.88
N VAL A 28 -3.55 6.50 3.56
CA VAL A 28 -2.14 6.07 3.64
C VAL A 28 -2.00 4.74 4.37
N GLY A 29 -2.76 4.52 5.43
CA GLY A 29 -2.78 3.25 6.16
C GLY A 29 -3.28 2.09 5.30
N ILE A 30 -4.34 2.28 4.51
CA ILE A 30 -4.88 1.26 3.60
C ILE A 30 -3.81 0.89 2.59
N ALA A 31 -3.14 1.91 2.05
CA ALA A 31 -2.03 1.70 1.16
C ALA A 31 -0.93 0.87 1.84
N ALA A 32 -0.42 1.31 2.99
CA ALA A 32 0.63 0.61 3.71
C ALA A 32 0.24 -0.84 4.05
N ALA A 33 -1.02 -1.09 4.44
CA ALA A 33 -1.54 -2.42 4.72
C ALA A 33 -1.64 -3.29 3.46
N ASN A 34 -1.97 -2.74 2.30
CA ASN A 34 -1.95 -3.50 1.05
C ASN A 34 -0.52 -3.79 0.59
N LEU A 35 0.38 -2.82 0.74
CA LEU A 35 1.80 -2.95 0.37
C LEU A 35 2.54 -3.99 1.21
N THR A 36 2.11 -4.19 2.44
CA THR A 36 2.69 -5.17 3.36
C THR A 36 1.96 -6.53 3.33
N SER A 37 1.01 -6.71 2.41
CA SER A 37 0.27 -7.96 2.27
C SER A 37 1.06 -8.99 1.46
N GLU A 38 0.91 -10.27 1.82
CA GLU A 38 1.53 -11.38 1.08
C GLU A 38 1.18 -11.35 -0.41
N ASP A 39 -0.10 -11.13 -0.74
CA ASP A 39 -0.60 -11.11 -2.12
C ASP A 39 0.12 -10.08 -3.00
N PHE A 40 0.59 -8.99 -2.40
CA PHE A 40 1.31 -7.94 -3.11
C PHE A 40 2.82 -8.19 -3.14
N LEU A 41 3.42 -8.61 -2.03
CA LEU A 41 4.87 -8.73 -1.90
C LEU A 41 5.45 -9.96 -2.60
N LYS A 42 4.74 -11.08 -2.51
CA LYS A 42 5.18 -12.37 -3.06
C LYS A 42 5.43 -12.32 -4.58
N PRO A 43 4.53 -11.77 -5.42
CA PRO A 43 4.82 -11.66 -6.84
C PRO A 43 6.00 -10.72 -7.13
N VAL A 44 6.14 -9.62 -6.38
CA VAL A 44 7.24 -8.66 -6.54
C VAL A 44 8.59 -9.31 -6.22
N ILE A 45 8.70 -10.02 -5.09
CA ILE A 45 9.91 -10.75 -4.72
C ILE A 45 10.22 -11.84 -5.75
N GLY A 46 9.19 -12.50 -6.29
CA GLY A 46 9.33 -13.48 -7.36
C GLY A 46 9.87 -12.90 -8.68
N GLU A 47 9.53 -11.66 -9.02
CA GLU A 47 10.11 -10.97 -10.17
C GLU A 47 11.58 -10.60 -9.94
N ILE A 48 11.94 -10.14 -8.73
CA ILE A 48 13.34 -9.80 -8.38
C ILE A 48 14.22 -11.04 -8.45
N ILE A 49 13.80 -12.13 -7.81
CA ILE A 49 14.51 -13.42 -7.85
C ILE A 49 14.54 -13.94 -9.30
N GLY A 50 13.43 -13.82 -10.03
CA GLY A 50 13.37 -14.18 -11.44
C GLY A 50 14.38 -13.41 -12.32
N ALA A 51 14.52 -12.10 -12.10
CA ALA A 51 15.46 -11.27 -12.84
C ALA A 51 16.93 -11.59 -12.50
N GLN A 52 17.24 -11.86 -11.23
CA GLN A 52 18.58 -12.26 -10.80
C GLN A 52 18.95 -13.68 -11.30
N THR A 53 17.97 -14.57 -11.36
CA THR A 53 18.18 -15.97 -11.80
C THR A 53 18.18 -16.14 -13.32
N ALA A 54 17.66 -15.17 -14.08
CA ALA A 54 17.60 -15.24 -15.55
C ALA A 54 18.97 -15.38 -16.22
N GLY A 55 20.04 -14.86 -15.58
CA GLY A 55 21.42 -14.93 -16.06
C GLY A 55 22.24 -16.11 -15.54
N MET A 56 21.69 -16.97 -14.67
CA MET A 56 22.45 -18.09 -14.11
C MET A 56 22.59 -19.25 -15.12
N PRO A 57 23.78 -19.84 -15.29
CA PRO A 57 23.97 -21.05 -16.08
C PRO A 57 23.30 -22.24 -15.38
N VAL A 58 22.24 -22.79 -15.98
CA VAL A 58 21.40 -23.84 -15.36
C VAL A 58 21.74 -25.25 -15.85
N GLY A 59 22.57 -25.38 -16.89
CA GLY A 59 22.85 -26.66 -17.57
C GLY A 59 23.40 -27.74 -16.64
N ASP A 60 24.34 -27.39 -15.76
CA ASP A 60 24.96 -28.35 -14.84
C ASP A 60 24.01 -28.79 -13.72
N GLN A 61 23.16 -27.87 -13.24
CA GLN A 61 22.10 -28.19 -12.28
C GLN A 61 21.00 -29.05 -12.91
N TYR A 62 20.69 -28.82 -14.19
CA TYR A 62 19.76 -29.64 -14.96
C TYR A 62 20.21 -31.09 -15.07
N GLN A 63 21.45 -31.31 -15.49
CA GLN A 63 22.01 -32.65 -15.57
C GLN A 63 22.02 -33.37 -14.22
N ARG A 64 22.38 -32.67 -13.14
CA ARG A 64 22.36 -33.24 -11.78
C ARG A 64 20.95 -33.67 -11.36
N LEU A 65 19.95 -32.81 -11.53
CA LEU A 65 18.56 -33.11 -11.16
C LEU A 65 17.95 -34.21 -12.03
N LEU A 66 18.28 -34.26 -13.32
CA LEU A 66 17.83 -35.33 -14.21
C LEU A 66 18.35 -36.69 -13.75
N ASN A 67 19.65 -36.76 -13.41
CA ASN A 67 20.28 -37.97 -12.90
C ASN A 67 19.69 -38.40 -11.55
N GLU A 68 19.39 -37.46 -10.64
CA GLU A 68 18.69 -37.79 -9.38
C GLU A 68 17.27 -38.34 -9.61
N CYS A 69 16.55 -37.79 -10.60
CA CYS A 69 15.23 -38.26 -11.00
C CYS A 69 15.28 -39.69 -11.57
N ASP A 70 16.28 -39.99 -12.39
CA ASP A 70 16.46 -41.32 -12.98
C ASP A 70 16.93 -42.36 -11.95
N LEU A 71 17.74 -41.96 -10.97
CA LEU A 71 18.21 -42.84 -9.89
C LEU A 71 17.15 -43.17 -8.85
N LYS A 72 16.31 -42.20 -8.46
CA LYS A 72 15.30 -42.41 -7.41
C LYS A 72 14.01 -43.06 -7.92
N GLY A 73 13.72 -42.96 -9.23
CA GLY A 73 12.54 -43.58 -9.84
C GLY A 73 11.19 -43.04 -9.32
N THR A 74 11.20 -41.95 -8.58
CA THR A 74 10.00 -41.32 -7.98
C THR A 74 9.54 -40.13 -8.80
N GLU A 75 8.23 -39.93 -8.89
CA GLU A 75 7.64 -38.79 -9.61
C GLU A 75 8.04 -37.42 -9.02
N ASN A 76 8.33 -37.38 -7.72
CA ASN A 76 8.83 -36.20 -7.03
C ASN A 76 10.10 -36.53 -6.25
N ILE A 77 11.13 -35.70 -6.39
CA ILE A 77 12.35 -35.76 -5.57
C ILE A 77 12.44 -34.51 -4.69
N ASN A 78 12.88 -34.67 -3.44
CA ASN A 78 13.32 -33.56 -2.61
C ASN A 78 14.84 -33.45 -2.80
N SER A 79 15.30 -32.31 -3.31
CA SER A 79 16.72 -32.01 -3.51
C SER A 79 17.08 -30.83 -2.62
N SER A 80 18.18 -30.95 -1.87
CA SER A 80 18.71 -29.86 -1.06
C SER A 80 19.63 -29.02 -1.93
N LEU A 81 19.25 -27.77 -2.18
CA LEU A 81 20.11 -26.78 -2.79
C LEU A 81 20.90 -26.11 -1.67
N GLU A 82 22.19 -26.42 -1.62
CA GLU A 82 23.13 -25.72 -0.78
C GLU A 82 23.39 -24.35 -1.42
N THR A 83 23.12 -23.31 -0.65
CA THR A 83 23.62 -21.96 -0.92
C THR A 83 24.60 -21.60 0.18
N ASP A 84 25.45 -20.60 -0.03
CA ASP A 84 26.50 -20.21 0.92
C ASP A 84 25.98 -19.83 2.33
N GLU A 85 24.67 -19.60 2.49
CA GLU A 85 24.07 -19.11 3.73
C GLU A 85 23.00 -20.03 4.35
N GLU A 86 22.28 -20.85 3.57
CA GLU A 86 21.29 -21.82 4.10
C GLU A 86 21.09 -23.04 3.17
N ASN A 87 20.70 -24.17 3.78
CA ASN A 87 20.29 -25.38 3.05
C ASN A 87 18.80 -25.32 2.73
N PHE A 88 18.45 -25.16 1.44
CA PHE A 88 17.06 -25.10 0.99
C PHE A 88 16.61 -26.45 0.42
N THR A 89 15.50 -27.01 0.90
CA THR A 89 14.93 -28.21 0.28
C THR A 89 13.90 -27.82 -0.78
N ILE A 90 14.20 -28.09 -2.04
CA ILE A 90 13.28 -27.91 -3.17
C ILE A 90 12.68 -29.26 -3.59
N ARG A 91 11.42 -29.24 -3.98
CA ARG A 91 10.68 -30.39 -4.50
C ARG A 91 10.62 -30.34 -6.02
N VAL A 92 11.24 -31.29 -6.69
CA VAL A 92 11.30 -31.34 -8.16
C VAL A 92 10.35 -32.41 -8.67
N ASN A 93 9.48 -32.04 -9.60
CA ASN A 93 8.66 -32.99 -10.33
C ASN A 93 9.45 -33.51 -11.53
N CYS A 94 9.79 -34.79 -11.50
CA CYS A 94 10.67 -35.41 -12.50
C CYS A 94 10.01 -35.52 -13.89
N ASN A 95 8.68 -35.64 -13.96
CA ASN A 95 7.96 -35.64 -15.22
C ASN A 95 7.96 -34.25 -15.86
N ALA A 96 7.71 -33.20 -15.07
CA ALA A 96 7.77 -31.83 -15.54
C ALA A 96 9.19 -31.45 -16.00
N LEU A 97 10.22 -31.87 -15.25
CA LEU A 97 11.62 -31.64 -15.60
C LEU A 97 12.00 -32.27 -16.95
N LYS A 98 11.58 -33.51 -17.19
CA LYS A 98 11.82 -34.22 -18.46
C LYS A 98 11.07 -33.61 -19.64
N THR A 99 9.89 -33.03 -19.39
CA THR A 99 9.03 -32.48 -20.46
C THR A 99 9.43 -31.04 -20.83
N ASN A 100 9.72 -30.21 -19.82
CA ASN A 100 9.96 -28.78 -19.98
C ASN A 100 11.46 -28.41 -19.94
N GLY A 101 12.35 -29.36 -19.63
CA GLY A 101 13.79 -29.18 -19.66
C GLY A 101 14.31 -28.11 -18.69
N GLU A 102 15.32 -27.36 -19.11
CA GLU A 102 15.94 -26.28 -18.30
C GLU A 102 14.95 -25.18 -17.88
N SER A 103 13.85 -25.00 -18.63
CA SER A 103 12.82 -24.00 -18.29
C SER A 103 12.05 -24.37 -17.01
N GLU A 104 11.91 -25.66 -16.72
CA GLU A 104 11.28 -26.13 -15.49
C GLU A 104 12.15 -25.80 -14.27
N ILE A 105 13.47 -25.89 -14.40
CA ILE A 105 14.37 -25.55 -13.29
C ILE A 105 14.25 -24.08 -12.97
N LYS A 106 14.24 -23.21 -13.97
CA LYS A 106 14.02 -21.78 -13.75
C LYS A 106 12.68 -21.52 -13.05
N ASN A 107 11.62 -22.25 -13.40
CA ASN A 107 10.32 -22.13 -12.75
C ASN A 107 10.29 -22.69 -11.33
N ILE A 108 10.92 -23.84 -11.08
CA ILE A 108 11.04 -24.43 -9.75
C ILE A 108 11.85 -23.50 -8.85
N PHE A 109 12.98 -22.99 -9.35
CA PHE A 109 13.82 -22.06 -8.61
C PHE A 109 13.03 -20.79 -8.30
N LYS A 110 12.44 -20.16 -9.32
CA LYS A 110 11.60 -18.97 -9.14
C LYS A 110 10.50 -19.22 -8.12
N ASN A 111 9.69 -20.27 -8.25
CA ASN A 111 8.53 -20.44 -7.38
C ASN A 111 8.91 -20.92 -5.97
N GLN A 112 9.84 -21.85 -5.83
CA GLN A 112 10.16 -22.45 -4.54
C GLN A 112 11.17 -21.63 -3.76
N VAL A 113 12.20 -21.06 -4.41
CA VAL A 113 13.12 -20.14 -3.73
C VAL A 113 12.38 -18.86 -3.35
N THR A 114 11.48 -18.34 -4.20
CA THR A 114 10.61 -17.23 -3.78
C THR A 114 9.74 -17.63 -2.60
N ASN A 115 9.08 -18.78 -2.62
CA ASN A 115 8.23 -19.20 -1.50
C ASN A 115 9.00 -19.36 -0.19
N VAL A 116 10.22 -19.93 -0.23
CA VAL A 116 11.03 -20.18 0.96
C VAL A 116 11.66 -18.88 1.48
N ILE A 117 12.25 -18.07 0.60
CA ILE A 117 12.80 -16.75 0.97
C ILE A 117 11.68 -15.87 1.49
N PHE A 118 10.54 -15.82 0.80
CA PHE A 118 9.36 -15.08 1.24
C PHE A 118 8.86 -15.59 2.59
N TYR A 119 8.74 -16.90 2.81
CA TYR A 119 8.27 -17.45 4.08
C TYR A 119 9.23 -17.14 5.24
N ASN A 120 10.53 -17.34 5.06
CA ASN A 120 11.53 -17.03 6.08
C ASN A 120 11.56 -15.52 6.39
N PHE A 121 11.43 -14.67 5.37
CA PHE A 121 11.42 -13.23 5.54
C PHE A 121 10.12 -12.69 6.16
N TYR A 122 8.96 -13.11 5.63
CA TYR A 122 7.64 -12.59 5.98
C TYR A 122 7.10 -13.13 7.31
N ASN A 123 7.39 -14.41 7.63
CA ASN A 123 6.85 -15.11 8.80
C ASN A 123 7.87 -15.36 9.93
N LYS A 124 9.17 -15.51 9.64
CA LYS A 124 10.16 -15.86 10.69
C LYS A 124 10.95 -14.68 11.25
N LYS A 125 11.18 -13.59 10.48
CA LYS A 125 11.74 -12.35 11.03
C LYS A 125 10.65 -11.56 11.75
N VAL A 126 10.16 -12.13 12.84
CA VAL A 126 9.05 -11.60 13.64
C VAL A 126 9.56 -10.41 14.44
N CYS A 127 9.05 -9.24 14.09
CA CYS A 127 9.27 -8.02 14.82
C CYS A 127 7.92 -7.50 15.32
N SER A 128 7.72 -7.47 16.64
CA SER A 128 6.44 -7.07 17.23
C SER A 128 6.23 -5.55 17.14
N GLY A 129 5.35 -5.07 16.25
CA GLY A 129 4.76 -3.73 16.26
C GLY A 129 5.69 -2.57 16.67
N TYR A 130 5.62 -2.15 17.93
CA TYR A 130 6.40 -1.02 18.48
C TYR A 130 7.93 -1.23 18.40
N SER A 131 8.39 -2.47 18.50
CA SER A 131 9.79 -2.87 18.33
C SER A 131 10.28 -2.59 16.91
N CYS A 132 9.41 -2.69 15.90
CA CYS A 132 9.74 -2.38 14.50
C CYS A 132 9.90 -0.89 14.25
N ILE A 133 9.09 -0.07 14.91
CA ILE A 133 9.23 1.38 14.86
C ILE A 133 10.57 1.82 15.50
N ASN A 134 11.00 1.12 16.55
CA ASN A 134 12.29 1.35 17.21
C ASN A 134 13.50 0.79 16.44
N MET A 135 13.30 -0.25 15.62
CA MET A 135 14.30 -0.76 14.68
C MET A 135 14.43 0.11 13.42
N LEU A 136 13.32 0.64 12.92
CA LEU A 136 13.24 1.61 11.82
C LEU A 136 14.04 2.89 12.09
N THR A 137 14.07 3.32 13.36
CA THR A 137 14.86 4.48 13.80
C THR A 137 16.36 4.18 13.90
N ASN A 138 16.76 2.90 13.94
CA ASN A 138 18.15 2.44 13.99
C ASN A 138 18.65 1.81 12.67
N LEU A 139 17.83 1.76 11.61
CA LEU A 139 18.22 1.50 10.20
C LEU A 139 19.12 0.27 9.93
N GLU A 140 19.10 -0.77 10.78
CA GLU A 140 19.92 -1.97 10.54
C GLU A 140 19.40 -2.86 9.40
N ASN A 141 18.09 -2.87 9.11
CA ASN A 141 17.54 -3.54 7.92
C ASN A 141 16.16 -3.00 7.49
N PRO A 142 16.02 -2.36 6.32
CA PRO A 142 14.75 -1.79 5.85
C PRO A 142 13.69 -2.83 5.49
N PHE A 143 14.09 -4.10 5.41
CA PHE A 143 13.24 -5.22 5.05
C PHE A 143 12.38 -5.72 6.25
N ASP A 144 12.79 -5.52 7.51
CA ASP A 144 12.03 -6.01 8.68
C ASP A 144 10.67 -5.30 8.91
N VAL A 145 10.38 -4.25 8.14
CA VAL A 145 9.11 -3.48 8.13
C VAL A 145 7.97 -4.25 7.48
N VAL A 146 8.28 -5.35 6.78
CA VAL A 146 7.40 -6.02 5.84
C VAL A 146 6.91 -7.36 6.40
N THR A 147 6.62 -7.41 7.69
CA THR A 147 6.23 -8.64 8.39
C THR A 147 4.71 -8.78 8.49
N ALA A 148 4.23 -10.02 8.63
CA ALA A 148 2.81 -10.32 8.83
C ALA A 148 2.21 -9.59 10.05
N ASP A 149 2.99 -9.42 11.12
CA ASP A 149 2.56 -8.72 12.33
C ASP A 149 2.42 -7.21 12.14
N PHE A 150 3.31 -6.58 11.36
CA PHE A 150 3.15 -5.16 11.02
C PHE A 150 1.94 -4.95 10.10
N ASN A 151 1.71 -5.85 9.15
CA ASN A 151 0.50 -5.85 8.32
C ASN A 151 -0.77 -5.92 9.18
N LYS A 152 -0.79 -6.82 10.16
CA LYS A 152 -1.89 -6.99 11.11
C LYS A 152 -2.08 -5.73 11.96
N PHE A 153 -1.01 -5.17 12.51
CA PHE A 153 -1.04 -3.92 13.28
C PHE A 153 -1.63 -2.76 12.45
N LEU A 154 -1.24 -2.63 11.19
CA LEU A 154 -1.79 -1.62 10.28
C LEU A 154 -3.28 -1.85 10.04
N LYS A 155 -3.70 -3.10 9.77
CA LYS A 155 -5.11 -3.46 9.59
C LYS A 155 -5.96 -3.17 10.83
N ASP A 156 -5.45 -3.47 12.02
CA ASP A 156 -6.15 -3.20 13.27
C ASP A 156 -6.22 -1.68 13.55
N SER A 157 -5.13 -0.96 13.31
CA SER A 157 -5.06 0.49 13.45
C SER A 157 -5.99 1.22 12.46
N LEU A 158 -6.18 0.66 11.26
CA LEU A 158 -7.07 1.22 10.25
C LEU A 158 -8.52 1.33 10.71
N TRP A 159 -9.02 0.35 11.47
CA TRP A 159 -10.36 0.42 12.05
C TRP A 159 -10.49 1.62 12.98
N ILE A 160 -9.52 1.84 13.86
CA ILE A 160 -9.51 2.96 14.81
C ILE A 160 -9.47 4.29 14.05
N ILE A 161 -8.55 4.43 13.11
CA ILE A 161 -8.38 5.65 12.30
C ILE A 161 -9.65 5.94 11.48
N GLY A 162 -10.25 4.90 10.88
CA GLY A 162 -11.49 5.01 10.11
C GLY A 162 -12.67 5.46 10.97
N VAL A 163 -12.83 4.91 12.17
CA VAL A 163 -13.85 5.33 13.14
C VAL A 163 -13.64 6.79 13.54
N LEU A 164 -12.41 7.20 13.83
CA LEU A 164 -12.09 8.58 14.17
C LEU A 164 -12.38 9.54 13.00
N ALA A 165 -12.02 9.18 11.77
CA ALA A 165 -12.35 9.95 10.57
C ALA A 165 -13.88 10.12 10.43
N GLY A 166 -14.65 9.05 10.64
CA GLY A 166 -16.12 9.09 10.63
C GLY A 166 -16.69 10.02 11.71
N LEU A 167 -16.19 9.90 12.95
CA LEU A 167 -16.62 10.74 14.07
C LEU A 167 -16.35 12.23 13.82
N PHE A 168 -15.15 12.59 13.38
CA PHE A 168 -14.84 14.00 13.05
C PHE A 168 -15.62 14.50 11.83
N GLY A 169 -15.86 13.65 10.83
CA GLY A 169 -16.75 13.97 9.70
C GLY A 169 -18.18 14.29 10.17
N LEU A 170 -18.74 13.50 11.07
CA LEU A 170 -20.04 13.77 11.70
C LEU A 170 -20.01 15.07 12.52
N LEU A 171 -18.95 15.30 13.27
CA LEU A 171 -18.79 16.52 14.08
C LEU A 171 -18.79 17.77 13.19
N VAL A 172 -18.13 17.72 12.03
CA VAL A 172 -18.17 18.78 11.01
C VAL A 172 -19.60 19.01 10.50
N ILE A 173 -20.37 17.95 10.26
CA ILE A 173 -21.79 18.04 9.86
C ILE A 173 -22.63 18.72 10.95
N PHE A 174 -22.47 18.32 12.21
CA PHE A 174 -23.26 18.86 13.33
C PHE A 174 -22.92 20.32 13.63
N LEU A 175 -21.64 20.71 13.53
CA LEU A 175 -21.20 22.07 13.79
C LEU A 175 -21.63 23.06 12.69
N ALA A 176 -21.87 22.60 11.46
CA ALA A 176 -22.33 23.44 10.37
C ALA A 176 -23.85 23.72 10.46
N LYS A 177 -24.21 25.01 10.55
CA LYS A 177 -25.61 25.46 10.81
C LYS A 177 -26.59 25.18 9.67
N SER A 178 -26.14 25.22 8.41
CA SER A 178 -27.02 25.17 7.24
C SER A 178 -26.62 24.03 6.31
N LEU A 179 -27.55 23.51 5.51
CA LEU A 179 -27.26 22.45 4.53
C LEU A 179 -26.14 22.86 3.56
N HIS A 180 -26.17 24.10 3.07
CA HIS A 180 -25.06 24.69 2.30
C HIS A 180 -23.74 24.65 3.07
N GLY A 181 -23.76 25.07 4.34
CA GLY A 181 -22.57 25.06 5.20
C GLY A 181 -22.04 23.65 5.43
N LYS A 182 -22.91 22.66 5.62
CA LYS A 182 -22.54 21.25 5.78
C LYS A 182 -21.82 20.72 4.53
N LEU A 183 -22.45 20.90 3.36
CA LEU A 183 -21.91 20.42 2.08
C LEU A 183 -20.59 21.11 1.69
N THR A 184 -20.50 22.44 1.84
CA THR A 184 -19.25 23.15 1.56
C THR A 184 -18.16 22.88 2.58
N SER A 185 -18.53 22.63 3.84
CA SER A 185 -17.59 22.29 4.90
C SER A 185 -16.96 20.92 4.70
N ILE A 186 -17.79 19.88 4.47
CA ILE A 186 -17.31 18.53 4.14
C ILE A 186 -16.57 18.55 2.82
N GLY A 187 -17.16 19.15 1.78
CA GLY A 187 -16.57 19.21 0.46
C GLY A 187 -15.20 19.87 0.47
N GLY A 188 -15.04 20.98 1.19
CA GLY A 188 -13.75 21.65 1.38
C GLY A 188 -12.72 20.76 2.09
N SER A 189 -13.12 20.05 3.14
CA SER A 189 -12.23 19.09 3.83
C SER A 189 -11.82 17.94 2.92
N LEU A 190 -12.74 17.37 2.14
CA LEU A 190 -12.42 16.31 1.17
C LEU A 190 -11.48 16.81 0.07
N ILE A 191 -11.68 18.03 -0.44
CA ILE A 191 -10.75 18.66 -1.39
C ILE A 191 -9.35 18.73 -0.77
N THR A 192 -9.22 19.24 0.46
CA THR A 192 -7.93 19.34 1.15
C THR A 192 -7.30 17.97 1.38
N ALA A 193 -8.08 16.98 1.82
CA ALA A 193 -7.60 15.60 2.02
C ALA A 193 -7.20 14.91 0.71
N GLY A 194 -7.78 15.32 -0.44
CA GLY A 194 -7.44 14.82 -1.77
C GLY A 194 -6.24 15.48 -2.43
N LEU A 195 -5.74 16.62 -1.90
CA LEU A 195 -4.55 17.32 -2.44
C LEU A 195 -3.29 16.46 -2.59
N PRO A 196 -2.99 15.49 -1.69
CA PRO A 196 -1.84 14.61 -1.84
C PRO A 196 -1.78 13.89 -3.19
N TYR A 197 -2.90 13.68 -3.90
CA TYR A 197 -2.90 13.15 -5.27
C TYR A 197 -1.91 13.90 -6.19
N PHE A 198 -1.94 15.23 -6.17
CA PHE A 198 -1.08 16.05 -7.04
C PHE A 198 0.39 15.94 -6.64
N MET A 199 0.67 15.88 -5.33
CA MET A 199 2.02 15.67 -4.82
C MET A 199 2.56 14.31 -5.23
N ILE A 200 1.77 13.24 -5.07
CA ILE A 200 2.15 11.88 -5.48
C ILE A 200 2.41 11.81 -6.98
N LYS A 201 1.60 12.48 -7.81
CA LYS A 201 1.79 12.52 -9.26
C LYS A 201 3.07 13.24 -9.67
N VAL A 202 3.43 14.32 -8.97
CA VAL A 202 4.70 15.04 -9.20
C VAL A 202 5.88 14.19 -8.74
N LEU A 203 5.78 13.58 -7.55
CA LEU A 203 6.79 12.66 -7.02
C LEU A 203 7.03 11.51 -7.99
N GLY A 204 5.99 10.82 -8.45
CA GLY A 204 6.12 9.69 -9.37
C GLY A 204 6.80 10.04 -10.70
N LYS A 205 6.64 11.27 -11.21
CA LYS A 205 7.35 11.73 -12.42
C LYS A 205 8.83 11.99 -12.20
N ASN A 206 9.20 12.43 -11.00
CA ASN A 206 10.56 12.83 -10.66
C ASN A 206 11.30 11.76 -9.85
N ILE A 207 10.66 10.62 -9.57
CA ILE A 207 11.22 9.64 -8.63
C ILE A 207 12.51 9.01 -9.16
N GLY A 208 12.62 8.82 -10.48
CA GLY A 208 13.82 8.28 -11.10
C GLY A 208 15.05 9.18 -10.99
N SER A 209 14.87 10.49 -10.81
CA SER A 209 16.00 11.43 -10.58
C SER A 209 16.27 11.69 -9.10
N MET A 210 15.38 11.28 -8.20
CA MET A 210 15.54 11.40 -6.74
C MET A 210 16.15 10.16 -6.09
N ILE A 211 16.08 9.01 -6.76
CA ILE A 211 16.59 7.74 -6.25
C ILE A 211 18.01 7.51 -6.79
N PRO A 212 18.97 7.09 -5.95
CA PRO A 212 20.32 6.72 -6.39
C PRO A 212 20.27 5.63 -7.47
N ALA A 213 21.26 5.62 -8.37
CA ALA A 213 21.29 4.68 -9.51
C ALA A 213 21.26 3.21 -9.05
N GLU A 214 21.82 2.93 -7.88
CA GLU A 214 21.87 1.62 -7.24
C GLU A 214 20.46 1.10 -6.85
N ALA A 215 19.51 2.01 -6.63
CA ALA A 215 18.12 1.70 -6.28
C ALA A 215 17.14 1.95 -7.43
N ALA A 216 17.64 2.20 -8.66
CA ALA A 216 16.80 2.46 -9.84
C ALA A 216 15.81 1.32 -10.14
N MET A 217 16.16 0.06 -9.79
CA MET A 217 15.27 -1.09 -9.94
C MET A 217 14.01 -1.01 -9.04
N ALA A 218 14.04 -0.19 -7.97
CA ALA A 218 12.88 0.03 -7.09
C ALA A 218 11.90 1.10 -7.63
N VAL A 219 12.27 1.86 -8.67
CA VAL A 219 11.42 2.92 -9.23
C VAL A 219 10.08 2.38 -9.78
N PRO A 220 10.05 1.35 -10.63
CA PRO A 220 8.79 0.79 -11.12
C PRO A 220 7.90 0.27 -9.98
N PHE A 221 8.53 -0.29 -8.94
CA PHE A 221 7.85 -0.74 -7.74
C PHE A 221 7.15 0.44 -7.06
N ILE A 222 7.87 1.51 -6.72
CA ILE A 222 7.30 2.67 -6.04
C ILE A 222 6.18 3.32 -6.85
N ILE A 223 6.31 3.39 -8.18
CA ILE A 223 5.25 3.93 -9.06
C ILE A 223 3.99 3.04 -9.02
N THR A 224 4.17 1.73 -9.05
CA THR A 224 3.08 0.75 -8.93
C THR A 224 2.39 0.89 -7.57
N LEU A 225 3.14 1.19 -6.51
CA LEU A 225 2.59 1.45 -5.17
C LEU A 225 1.78 2.73 -5.10
N LEU A 226 2.33 3.82 -5.66
CA LEU A 226 1.78 5.15 -5.52
C LEU A 226 0.50 5.34 -6.33
N THR A 227 0.33 4.60 -7.42
CA THR A 227 -0.79 4.79 -8.36
C THR A 227 -2.16 4.49 -7.75
N PRO A 228 -2.40 3.34 -7.08
CA PRO A 228 -3.67 3.07 -6.40
C PRO A 228 -4.00 4.12 -5.33
N ILE A 229 -2.99 4.55 -4.55
CA ILE A 229 -3.13 5.56 -3.50
C ILE A 229 -3.55 6.90 -4.10
N ALA A 230 -2.87 7.31 -5.16
CA ALA A 230 -3.17 8.51 -5.90
C ALA A 230 -4.63 8.50 -6.39
N ASN A 231 -5.10 7.36 -6.93
CA ASN A 231 -6.48 7.22 -7.40
C ASN A 231 -7.52 7.38 -6.27
N ILE A 232 -7.26 6.86 -5.07
CA ILE A 232 -8.14 7.07 -3.92
C ILE A 232 -8.19 8.55 -3.53
N PHE A 233 -7.04 9.22 -3.45
CA PHE A 233 -6.99 10.66 -3.18
C PHE A 233 -7.71 11.48 -4.26
N LEU A 234 -7.59 11.10 -5.53
CA LEU A 234 -8.30 11.72 -6.64
C LEU A 234 -9.82 11.55 -6.49
N LEU A 235 -10.30 10.37 -6.13
CA LEU A 235 -11.72 10.12 -5.91
C LEU A 235 -12.24 11.01 -4.77
N ILE A 236 -11.52 11.04 -3.64
CA ILE A 236 -11.85 11.92 -2.50
C ILE A 236 -11.90 13.39 -2.94
N PHE A 237 -10.94 13.83 -3.75
CA PHE A 237 -10.91 15.18 -4.30
C PHE A 237 -12.14 15.47 -5.17
N ILE A 238 -12.49 14.59 -6.10
CA ILE A 238 -13.66 14.74 -6.99
C ILE A 238 -14.95 14.81 -6.17
N VAL A 239 -15.15 13.90 -5.21
CA VAL A 239 -16.32 13.92 -4.32
C VAL A 239 -16.37 15.24 -3.53
N GLY A 240 -15.21 15.73 -3.08
CA GLY A 240 -15.09 17.02 -2.41
C GLY A 240 -15.51 18.21 -3.28
N VAL A 241 -15.10 18.22 -4.55
CA VAL A 241 -15.51 19.24 -5.54
C VAL A 241 -17.02 19.18 -5.77
N VAL A 242 -17.58 18.00 -6.03
CA VAL A 242 -19.03 17.82 -6.25
C VAL A 242 -19.83 18.30 -5.05
N CYS A 243 -19.44 17.91 -3.83
CA CYS A 243 -20.10 18.36 -2.60
C CYS A 243 -20.02 19.89 -2.43
N SER A 244 -18.86 20.48 -2.70
CA SER A 244 -18.66 21.93 -2.60
C SER A 244 -19.53 22.69 -3.60
N VAL A 245 -19.55 22.26 -4.86
CA VAL A 245 -20.36 22.86 -5.93
C VAL A 245 -21.85 22.74 -5.62
N ALA A 246 -22.32 21.56 -5.22
CA ALA A 246 -23.71 21.35 -4.80
C ALA A 246 -24.08 22.26 -3.62
N GLY A 247 -23.17 22.37 -2.64
CA GLY A 247 -23.28 23.33 -1.55
C GLY A 247 -23.50 24.74 -2.08
N PHE A 248 -22.57 25.28 -2.88
CA PHE A 248 -22.68 26.63 -3.44
C PHE A 248 -23.97 26.83 -4.26
N GLY A 249 -24.37 25.84 -5.05
CA GLY A 249 -25.63 25.86 -5.81
C GLY A 249 -26.85 26.09 -4.92
N ILE A 250 -26.94 25.38 -3.79
CA ILE A 250 -28.03 25.55 -2.80
C ILE A 250 -28.07 26.98 -2.24
N LYS A 251 -26.91 27.59 -1.96
CA LYS A 251 -26.83 28.98 -1.49
C LYS A 251 -27.34 29.97 -2.52
N ILE A 252 -26.96 29.80 -3.79
CA ILE A 252 -27.39 30.67 -4.89
C ILE A 252 -28.91 30.52 -5.11
N TYR A 253 -29.41 29.29 -5.14
CA TYR A 253 -30.84 29.01 -5.32
C TYR A 253 -31.69 29.63 -4.21
N ARG A 254 -31.28 29.48 -2.95
CA ARG A 254 -32.01 30.05 -1.81
C ARG A 254 -32.04 31.57 -1.84
N LYS A 255 -30.91 32.22 -2.16
CA LYS A 255 -30.86 33.69 -2.35
C LYS A 255 -31.78 34.17 -3.47
N SER A 256 -31.91 33.39 -4.56
CA SER A 256 -32.80 33.71 -5.68
C SER A 256 -34.28 33.65 -5.27
N LYS A 257 -34.68 32.63 -4.51
CA LYS A 257 -36.04 32.53 -3.96
C LYS A 257 -36.38 33.66 -2.97
N GLU A 258 -35.47 33.96 -2.05
CA GLU A 258 -35.67 35.05 -1.07
C GLU A 258 -35.82 36.43 -1.74
N LYS A 259 -35.16 36.65 -2.89
CA LYS A 259 -35.32 37.89 -3.68
C LYS A 259 -36.64 37.96 -4.45
N LYS A 260 -37.17 36.81 -4.91
CA LYS A 260 -38.45 36.74 -5.63
C LYS A 260 -39.67 36.89 -4.73
N GLY A 261 -39.60 36.47 -3.46
CA GLY A 261 -40.69 36.63 -2.50
C GLY A 261 -40.79 38.00 -1.82
N LYS A 262 -39.89 38.95 -2.16
CA LYS A 262 -39.90 40.34 -1.66
C LYS A 262 -40.33 41.36 -2.73
N LYS A 263 -40.67 40.89 -3.93
CA LYS A 263 -41.31 41.69 -5.00
C LYS A 263 -42.79 41.36 -5.00
#